data_AF-A0A7S0B696-F1
#
_entry.id   AF-A0A7S0B696-F1
#
_cell.length_a   1.000
_cell.length_b   1.000
_cell.length_c   1.000
_cell.angle_alpha   90.00
_cell.angle_beta   90.00
_cell.angle_gamma   90.00
#
_symmetry.space_group_name_H-M   'P 1'
#
loop_
_entity.id
_entity.type
_entity.pdbx_description
1 polymer ?
#
loop_
_entity_poly.entity_id
_entity_poly.type
_entity_poly.pdbx_seq_one_letter_code
_entity_poly.pdbx_strand_id
1 'polypeptide(L)'
;ARELQALQSLRGSAEGQPRTVSADGDTQSLLRRIEEVRRDERFRAARNLLRLKVLRDFERLDLQLVPPLKGRGEAAFVRTDLRALATGFYPSDALDLVREHVLSVIGAWDHLVRDYPLQLALFQVGEVYSMSALFGYSLRRAVLRYRLDRLAGGPGAAGRTLQDYVSAFGVIEMEQVVGAVSQEAQAVLDHRIFALFGDLGQLSAEVQAVMGAWPPEEAGEARLSQAIELGEVESVQVTVDDLRRLVLEGVAFGFLLGKAEADVDSVCELTPGESPCGLLLFGGAHTNEHHPLPGSKSSGSEFR
;
A
#
# COMPACT_ATOMS: atom_id res chain seq x y z
N ALA A 1 -45.74 -57.87 13.16
CA ALA A 1 -46.69 -56.76 13.44
C ALA A 1 -46.52 -56.17 14.85
N ARG A 2 -46.48 -56.98 15.92
CA ARG A 2 -46.33 -56.48 17.31
C ARG A 2 -44.96 -55.85 17.64
N GLU A 3 -43.88 -56.34 17.04
CA GLU A 3 -42.53 -55.77 17.25
C GLU A 3 -42.35 -54.39 16.62
N LEU A 4 -43.02 -54.11 15.49
CA LEU A 4 -42.99 -52.80 14.86
C LEU A 4 -43.73 -51.75 15.71
N GLN A 5 -44.80 -52.13 16.39
CA GLN A 5 -45.51 -51.24 17.32
C GLN A 5 -44.68 -50.93 18.57
N ALA A 6 -43.91 -51.91 19.08
CA ALA A 6 -43.00 -51.70 20.20
C ALA A 6 -41.81 -50.78 19.84
N LEU A 7 -41.29 -50.89 18.61
CA LEU A 7 -40.24 -49.98 18.12
C LEU A 7 -40.76 -48.57 17.82
N GLN A 8 -42.02 -48.44 17.40
CA GLN A 8 -42.66 -47.14 17.18
C GLN A 8 -42.99 -46.41 18.49
N SER A 9 -43.40 -47.13 19.54
CA SER A 9 -43.60 -46.53 20.86
C SER A 9 -42.28 -46.13 21.53
N LEU A 10 -41.20 -46.90 21.34
CA LEU A 10 -39.85 -46.49 21.77
C LEU A 10 -39.32 -45.27 21.00
N ARG A 11 -39.63 -45.17 19.69
CA ARG A 11 -39.25 -44.01 18.86
C ARG A 11 -40.03 -42.74 19.25
N GLY A 12 -41.33 -42.87 19.53
CA GLY A 12 -42.17 -41.77 19.99
C GLY A 12 -41.80 -41.23 21.38
N SER A 13 -41.25 -42.07 22.27
CA SER A 13 -40.71 -41.60 23.56
C SER A 13 -39.29 -41.01 23.48
N ALA A 14 -38.52 -41.31 22.42
CA ALA A 14 -37.21 -40.69 22.17
C ALA A 14 -37.32 -39.33 21.47
N GLU A 15 -38.46 -39.03 20.84
CA GLU A 15 -38.85 -37.70 20.37
C GLU A 15 -39.47 -36.86 21.50
N GLY A 16 -38.85 -36.91 22.69
CA GLY A 16 -39.01 -35.85 23.66
C GLY A 16 -38.65 -34.53 23.00
N GLN A 17 -39.41 -33.47 23.33
CA GLN A 17 -39.23 -32.08 22.90
C GLN A 17 -37.80 -31.80 22.43
N PRO A 18 -37.57 -31.08 21.30
CA PRO A 18 -36.26 -30.52 21.06
C PRO A 18 -35.90 -29.79 22.34
N ARG A 19 -34.95 -30.33 23.11
CA ARG A 19 -34.36 -29.62 24.21
C ARG A 19 -33.75 -28.43 23.49
N THR A 20 -34.48 -27.32 23.49
CA THR A 20 -33.86 -26.02 23.58
C THR A 20 -33.03 -26.14 24.85
N VAL A 21 -31.83 -26.69 24.69
CA VAL A 21 -30.76 -26.49 25.65
C VAL A 21 -30.62 -24.99 25.60
N SER A 22 -31.32 -24.32 26.51
CA SER A 22 -31.13 -22.91 26.79
C SER A 22 -29.64 -22.80 26.95
N ALA A 23 -28.96 -22.31 25.91
CA ALA A 23 -27.52 -22.42 25.83
C ALA A 23 -26.99 -21.72 27.08
N ASP A 24 -26.43 -22.52 27.97
CA ASP A 24 -25.90 -22.05 29.24
C ASP A 24 -24.95 -20.89 28.94
N GLY A 25 -24.89 -19.89 29.82
CA GLY A 25 -24.09 -18.68 29.59
C GLY A 25 -22.64 -19.03 29.22
N ASP A 26 -22.14 -20.12 29.81
CA ASP A 26 -20.83 -20.69 29.55
C ASP A 26 -20.72 -21.29 28.13
N THR A 27 -21.72 -22.04 27.66
CA THR A 27 -21.73 -22.61 26.30
C THR A 27 -21.77 -21.51 25.23
N GLN A 28 -22.57 -20.46 25.44
CA GLN A 28 -22.60 -19.30 24.52
C GLN A 28 -21.26 -18.55 24.52
N SER A 29 -20.63 -18.41 25.68
CA SER A 29 -19.31 -17.77 25.79
C SER A 29 -18.21 -18.56 25.08
N LEU A 30 -18.26 -19.90 25.15
CA LEU A 30 -17.32 -20.79 24.46
C LEU A 30 -17.49 -20.72 22.96
N LEU A 31 -18.73 -20.76 22.46
CA LEU A 31 -19.01 -20.63 21.02
C LEU A 31 -18.51 -19.28 20.48
N ARG A 32 -18.74 -18.18 21.19
CA ARG A 32 -18.22 -16.85 20.84
C ARG A 32 -16.69 -16.85 20.73
N ARG A 33 -15.99 -17.39 21.74
CA ARG A 33 -14.51 -17.47 21.72
C ARG A 33 -13.98 -18.35 20.59
N ILE A 34 -14.66 -19.46 20.28
CA ILE A 34 -14.30 -20.33 19.16
C ILE A 34 -14.44 -19.57 17.83
N GLU A 35 -15.50 -18.78 17.66
CA GLU A 35 -15.70 -17.95 16.47
C GLU A 35 -14.65 -16.84 16.35
N GLU A 36 -14.30 -16.18 17.46
CA GLU A 36 -13.22 -15.19 17.53
C GLU A 36 -11.88 -15.81 17.09
N VAL A 37 -11.48 -16.94 17.69
CA VAL A 37 -10.24 -17.64 17.33
C VAL A 37 -10.24 -18.07 15.87
N ARG A 38 -11.36 -18.61 15.35
CA ARG A 38 -11.48 -18.99 13.94
C ARG A 38 -11.38 -17.78 13.01
N ARG A 39 -11.88 -16.62 13.41
CA ARG A 39 -11.74 -15.38 12.63
C ARG A 39 -10.27 -14.94 12.61
N ASP A 40 -9.60 -14.94 13.76
CA ASP A 40 -8.18 -14.60 13.88
C ASP A 40 -7.27 -15.53 13.07
N GLU A 41 -7.54 -16.84 13.10
CA GLU A 41 -6.80 -17.83 12.32
C GLU A 41 -6.97 -17.60 10.82
N ARG A 42 -8.21 -17.35 10.36
CA ARG A 42 -8.48 -17.01 8.95
C ARG A 42 -7.76 -15.74 8.53
N PHE A 43 -7.85 -14.68 9.34
CA PHE A 43 -7.15 -13.42 9.10
C PHE A 43 -5.63 -13.63 8.96
N ARG A 44 -5.02 -14.36 9.89
CA ARG A 44 -3.57 -14.65 9.86
C ARG A 44 -3.19 -15.49 8.64
N ALA A 45 -3.99 -16.49 8.29
CA ALA A 45 -3.76 -17.34 7.13
C ALA A 45 -3.82 -16.54 5.83
N ALA A 46 -4.88 -15.75 5.64
CA ALA A 46 -5.05 -14.87 4.49
C ALA A 46 -3.90 -13.86 4.37
N ARG A 47 -3.56 -13.14 5.45
CA ARG A 47 -2.42 -12.22 5.50
C ARG A 47 -1.10 -12.89 5.08
N ASN A 48 -0.84 -14.10 5.58
CA ASN A 48 0.37 -14.85 5.24
C ASN A 48 0.37 -15.29 3.76
N LEU A 49 -0.77 -15.75 3.24
CA LEU A 49 -0.92 -16.11 1.82
C LEU A 49 -0.68 -14.92 0.89
N LEU A 50 -1.25 -13.76 1.22
CA LEU A 50 -1.02 -12.51 0.49
C LEU A 50 0.47 -12.17 0.44
N ARG A 51 1.13 -12.14 1.61
CA ARG A 51 2.56 -11.87 1.71
C ARG A 51 3.38 -12.87 0.89
N LEU A 52 3.14 -14.16 1.03
CA LEU A 52 3.88 -15.20 0.30
C LEU A 52 3.71 -15.08 -1.22
N LYS A 53 2.51 -14.74 -1.69
CA LYS A 53 2.26 -14.50 -3.12
C LYS A 53 3.07 -13.32 -3.65
N VAL A 54 3.12 -12.22 -2.90
CA VAL A 54 3.94 -11.04 -3.26
C VAL A 54 5.42 -11.44 -3.30
N LEU A 55 5.95 -12.05 -2.23
CA LEU A 55 7.35 -12.47 -2.16
C LEU A 55 7.75 -13.39 -3.31
N ARG A 56 6.92 -14.40 -3.60
CA ARG A 56 7.15 -15.32 -4.72
C ARG A 56 7.19 -14.61 -6.07
N ASP A 57 6.38 -13.58 -6.27
CA ASP A 57 6.40 -12.82 -7.53
C ASP A 57 7.69 -11.98 -7.65
N PHE A 58 8.24 -11.43 -6.56
CA PHE A 58 9.58 -10.84 -6.55
C PHE A 58 10.70 -11.85 -6.81
N GLU A 59 10.64 -13.03 -6.16
CA GLU A 59 11.61 -14.11 -6.36
C GLU A 59 11.65 -14.61 -7.82
N ARG A 60 10.49 -14.64 -8.51
CA ARG A 60 10.41 -15.05 -9.93
C ARG A 60 11.18 -14.14 -10.89
N LEU A 61 11.39 -12.88 -10.53
CA LEU A 61 12.20 -11.93 -11.30
C LEU A 61 13.62 -11.76 -10.72
N ASP A 62 14.00 -12.58 -9.74
CA ASP A 62 15.27 -12.49 -9.01
C ASP A 62 15.49 -11.11 -8.37
N LEU A 63 14.40 -10.49 -7.91
CA LEU A 63 14.43 -9.15 -7.31
C LEU A 63 14.42 -9.26 -5.79
N GLN A 64 15.47 -8.74 -5.15
CA GLN A 64 15.55 -8.64 -3.71
C GLN A 64 14.82 -7.40 -3.22
N LEU A 65 13.91 -7.61 -2.27
CA LEU A 65 13.26 -6.55 -1.53
C LEU A 65 14.28 -5.71 -0.75
N VAL A 66 14.00 -4.41 -0.62
CA VAL A 66 14.83 -3.48 0.16
C VAL A 66 14.94 -3.99 1.61
N PRO A 67 16.16 -4.06 2.18
CA PRO A 67 16.36 -4.43 3.57
C PRO A 67 15.86 -3.32 4.51
N PRO A 68 15.68 -3.62 5.82
CA PRO A 68 15.37 -2.58 6.81
C PRO A 68 16.35 -1.40 6.73
N LEU A 69 15.81 -0.19 6.77
CA LEU A 69 16.57 1.07 6.68
C LEU A 69 16.78 1.71 8.06
N LYS A 70 16.36 1.02 9.12
CA LYS A 70 16.54 1.44 10.51
C LYS A 70 17.99 1.31 10.96
N GLY A 71 18.42 2.24 11.79
CA GLY A 71 19.75 2.24 12.38
C GLY A 71 20.70 3.19 11.65
N ARG A 72 21.48 3.96 12.43
CA ARG A 72 22.45 4.93 11.90
C ARG A 72 23.55 4.20 11.11
N GLY A 73 23.46 4.22 9.79
CA GLY A 73 24.47 3.68 8.86
C GLY A 73 24.05 3.85 7.40
N GLU A 74 24.99 3.65 6.46
CA GLU A 74 24.65 3.54 5.05
C GLU A 74 23.72 2.35 4.85
N ALA A 75 22.53 2.61 4.31
CA ALA A 75 21.63 1.54 3.90
C ALA A 75 22.33 0.70 2.84
N ALA A 76 22.53 -0.59 3.12
CA ALA A 76 23.16 -1.53 2.18
C ALA A 76 22.16 -1.90 1.08
N PHE A 77 21.88 -0.98 0.17
CA PHE A 77 21.10 -1.26 -1.02
C PHE A 77 21.90 -2.19 -1.95
N VAL A 78 21.49 -3.46 -2.02
CA VAL A 78 22.05 -4.41 -2.99
C VAL A 78 21.69 -3.93 -4.41
N ARG A 79 22.62 -3.93 -5.36
CA ARG A 79 22.30 -3.58 -6.76
C ARG A 79 21.16 -4.47 -7.27
N THR A 80 20.10 -3.84 -7.77
CA THR A 80 18.89 -4.50 -8.29
C THR A 80 18.57 -3.96 -9.68
N ASP A 81 17.98 -4.78 -10.53
CA ASP A 81 17.51 -4.35 -11.85
C ASP A 81 16.27 -3.44 -11.72
N LEU A 82 16.50 -2.12 -11.77
CA LEU A 82 15.44 -1.11 -11.75
C LEU A 82 14.50 -1.21 -12.95
N ARG A 83 14.99 -1.68 -14.10
CA ARG A 83 14.16 -1.86 -15.29
C ARG A 83 13.16 -3.00 -15.06
N ALA A 84 13.62 -4.10 -14.47
CA ALA A 84 12.73 -5.19 -14.09
C ALA A 84 11.66 -4.75 -13.08
N LEU A 85 12.00 -3.92 -12.09
CA LEU A 85 11.01 -3.32 -11.17
C LEU A 85 10.03 -2.39 -11.89
N ALA A 86 10.51 -1.60 -12.85
CA ALA A 86 9.69 -0.63 -13.57
C ALA A 86 8.75 -1.23 -14.61
N THR A 87 9.08 -2.40 -15.18
CA THR A 87 8.29 -2.98 -16.28
C THR A 87 7.83 -4.43 -16.06
N GLY A 88 8.45 -5.18 -15.16
CA GLY A 88 8.28 -6.63 -15.07
C GLY A 88 6.93 -7.10 -14.51
N PHE A 89 6.25 -6.27 -13.70
CA PHE A 89 5.02 -6.66 -13.01
C PHE A 89 3.75 -6.08 -13.63
N TYR A 90 3.89 -5.07 -14.49
CA TYR A 90 2.78 -4.26 -14.96
C TYR A 90 2.43 -4.61 -16.41
N PRO A 91 1.14 -4.53 -16.77
CA PRO A 91 0.78 -4.58 -18.18
C PRO A 91 1.24 -3.30 -18.90
N SER A 92 1.39 -3.38 -20.23
CA SER A 92 1.95 -2.30 -21.04
C SER A 92 1.18 -0.98 -20.94
N ASP A 93 -0.14 -1.06 -20.76
CA ASP A 93 -1.04 0.08 -20.61
C ASP A 93 -0.90 0.82 -19.27
N ALA A 94 -0.25 0.21 -18.27
CA ALA A 94 0.00 0.81 -16.96
C ALA A 94 1.39 1.44 -16.80
N LEU A 95 2.31 1.20 -17.74
CA LEU A 95 3.71 1.64 -17.61
C LEU A 95 3.86 3.17 -17.62
N ASP A 96 3.03 3.87 -18.38
CA ASP A 96 3.08 5.34 -18.42
C ASP A 96 2.61 5.95 -17.10
N LEU A 97 1.59 5.38 -16.46
CA LEU A 97 1.13 5.78 -15.13
C LEU A 97 2.19 5.52 -14.04
N VAL A 98 2.90 4.39 -14.11
CA VAL A 98 4.03 4.11 -13.21
C VAL A 98 5.15 5.13 -13.41
N ARG A 99 5.49 5.45 -14.68
CA ARG A 99 6.50 6.47 -14.98
C ARG A 99 6.08 7.82 -14.44
N GLU A 100 4.84 8.24 -14.67
CA GLU A 100 4.30 9.53 -14.19
C GLU A 100 4.33 9.61 -12.66
N HIS A 101 3.94 8.55 -11.96
CA HIS A 101 4.03 8.47 -10.49
C HIS A 101 5.47 8.60 -10.00
N VAL A 102 6.40 7.85 -10.60
CA VAL A 102 7.83 7.91 -10.24
C VAL A 102 8.38 9.31 -10.46
N LEU A 103 8.05 9.95 -11.59
CA LEU A 103 8.46 11.33 -11.90
C LEU A 103 7.77 12.37 -11.01
N SER A 104 6.56 12.10 -10.51
CA SER A 104 5.85 12.98 -9.58
C SER A 104 6.44 12.93 -8.18
N VAL A 105 6.62 11.71 -7.64
CA VAL A 105 7.15 11.48 -6.29
C VAL A 105 8.62 11.83 -6.19
N ILE A 106 9.40 11.47 -7.22
CA ILE A 106 10.82 11.80 -7.25
C ILE A 106 11.01 13.22 -7.77
N GLY A 107 10.12 13.79 -8.60
CA GLY A 107 10.17 15.14 -9.20
C GLY A 107 10.88 15.22 -10.57
N ALA A 108 10.66 16.33 -11.29
CA ALA A 108 11.43 16.73 -12.48
C ALA A 108 12.77 17.38 -12.07
N TRP A 109 13.68 16.61 -11.49
CA TRP A 109 14.97 17.15 -11.02
C TRP A 109 16.02 17.14 -12.13
N ASP A 110 16.11 18.25 -12.85
CA ASP A 110 17.20 18.66 -13.75
C ASP A 110 18.60 18.67 -13.08
N HIS A 111 18.70 18.37 -11.78
CA HIS A 111 19.92 18.38 -10.98
C HIS A 111 20.44 16.95 -10.69
N LEU A 112 19.71 15.91 -11.12
CA LEU A 112 20.03 14.50 -10.86
C LEU A 112 20.88 13.81 -11.94
N VAL A 113 21.70 14.58 -12.67
CA VAL A 113 22.76 14.01 -13.51
C VAL A 113 23.95 13.53 -12.65
N ARG A 114 23.90 13.70 -11.32
CA ARG A 114 24.93 13.22 -10.38
C ARG A 114 24.31 12.40 -9.26
N ASP A 115 24.74 11.14 -9.15
CA ASP A 115 24.52 10.28 -7.98
C ASP A 115 25.25 10.90 -6.78
N TYR A 116 24.58 11.77 -6.03
CA TYR A 116 25.11 12.32 -4.79
C TYR A 116 24.36 11.71 -3.60
N PRO A 117 25.06 11.39 -2.48
CA PRO A 117 24.39 10.94 -1.27
C PRO A 117 23.49 12.04 -0.69
N LEU A 118 22.24 11.71 -0.45
CA LEU A 118 21.24 12.54 0.21
C LEU A 118 21.03 12.03 1.63
N GLN A 119 21.10 12.93 2.61
CA GLN A 119 20.70 12.62 3.98
C GLN A 119 19.24 13.06 4.15
N LEU A 120 18.33 12.09 4.32
CA LEU A 120 16.89 12.36 4.43
C LEU A 120 16.35 11.87 5.77
N ALA A 121 15.32 12.53 6.27
CA ALA A 121 14.59 12.03 7.43
C ALA A 121 13.94 10.69 7.09
N LEU A 122 14.09 9.70 7.98
CA LEU A 122 13.57 8.35 7.74
C LEU A 122 12.05 8.36 7.55
N PHE A 123 11.36 9.29 8.22
CA PHE A 123 9.93 9.58 8.02
C PHE A 123 9.59 9.90 6.55
N GLN A 124 10.31 10.83 5.91
CA GLN A 124 10.05 11.25 4.53
C GLN A 124 10.23 10.09 3.54
N VAL A 125 11.28 9.28 3.74
CA VAL A 125 11.51 8.09 2.91
C VAL A 125 10.39 7.07 3.11
N GLY A 126 9.92 6.89 4.36
CA GLY A 126 8.79 6.03 4.69
C GLY A 126 7.47 6.49 4.06
N GLU A 127 7.22 7.79 4.06
CA GLU A 127 6.04 8.40 3.43
C GLU A 127 6.04 8.15 1.91
N VAL A 128 7.17 8.42 1.26
CA VAL A 128 7.38 8.17 -0.17
C VAL A 128 7.13 6.71 -0.55
N TYR A 129 7.67 5.75 0.21
CA TYR A 129 7.43 4.32 -0.02
C TYR A 129 5.95 3.96 0.18
N SER A 130 5.33 4.49 1.25
CA SER A 130 3.92 4.20 1.60
C SER A 130 2.97 4.71 0.51
N MET A 131 3.12 5.96 0.08
CA MET A 131 2.35 6.53 -1.02
C MET A 131 2.52 5.72 -2.31
N SER A 132 3.76 5.31 -2.61
CA SER A 132 4.05 4.51 -3.80
C SER A 132 3.41 3.13 -3.76
N ALA A 133 3.41 2.47 -2.60
CA ALA A 133 2.72 1.20 -2.42
C ALA A 133 1.20 1.32 -2.55
N LEU A 134 0.61 2.40 -2.05
CA LEU A 134 -0.82 2.65 -2.18
C LEU A 134 -1.21 2.98 -3.63
N PHE A 135 -0.38 3.75 -4.33
CA PHE A 135 -0.53 4.00 -5.76
C PHE A 135 -0.52 2.69 -6.54
N GLY A 136 0.48 1.82 -6.32
CA GLY A 136 0.57 0.54 -7.01
C GLY A 136 -0.65 -0.36 -6.78
N TYR A 137 -1.13 -0.41 -5.53
CA TYR A 137 -2.34 -1.13 -5.17
C TYR A 137 -3.57 -0.59 -5.91
N SER A 138 -3.74 0.73 -5.91
CA SER A 138 -4.84 1.42 -6.59
C SER A 138 -4.80 1.21 -8.10
N LEU A 139 -3.60 1.29 -8.69
CA LEU A 139 -3.35 1.06 -10.10
C LEU A 139 -3.79 -0.35 -10.51
N ARG A 140 -3.51 -1.38 -9.70
CA ARG A 140 -3.95 -2.75 -9.99
C ARG A 140 -5.46 -2.86 -10.07
N ARG A 141 -6.20 -2.15 -9.21
CA ARG A 141 -7.67 -2.14 -9.19
C ARG A 141 -8.24 -1.34 -10.35
N ALA A 142 -7.64 -0.19 -10.66
CA ALA A 142 -7.98 0.61 -11.85
C ALA A 142 -7.80 -0.21 -13.15
N VAL A 143 -6.68 -0.92 -13.30
CA VAL A 143 -6.43 -1.83 -14.44
C VAL A 143 -7.51 -2.91 -14.54
N LEU A 144 -7.90 -3.51 -13.41
CA LEU A 144 -8.96 -4.53 -13.40
C LEU A 144 -10.28 -3.94 -13.89
N ARG A 145 -10.67 -2.80 -13.32
CA ARG A 145 -11.92 -2.12 -13.63
C ARG A 145 -11.97 -1.70 -15.09
N TYR A 146 -10.91 -1.07 -15.59
CA TYR A 146 -10.77 -0.68 -16.99
C TYR A 146 -10.98 -1.87 -17.94
N ARG A 147 -10.35 -3.02 -17.66
CA ARG A 147 -10.52 -4.23 -18.47
C ARG A 147 -11.94 -4.77 -18.42
N LEU A 148 -12.57 -4.77 -17.24
CA LEU A 148 -13.97 -5.19 -17.09
C LEU A 148 -14.91 -4.29 -17.88
N ASP A 149 -14.77 -2.97 -17.78
CA ASP A 149 -15.60 -2.01 -18.51
C ASP A 149 -15.42 -2.14 -20.04
N ARG A 150 -14.19 -2.41 -20.50
CA ARG A 150 -13.91 -2.70 -21.91
C ARG A 150 -14.59 -3.98 -22.39
N LEU A 151 -14.55 -5.05 -21.60
CA LEU A 151 -15.18 -6.32 -21.95
C LEU A 151 -16.71 -6.22 -21.92
N ALA A 152 -17.27 -5.43 -21.00
CA ALA A 152 -18.70 -5.19 -20.88
C ALA A 152 -19.26 -4.24 -21.95
N GLY A 153 -18.40 -3.66 -22.81
CA GLY A 153 -18.82 -2.69 -23.84
C GLY A 153 -19.31 -1.37 -23.25
N GLY A 154 -18.84 -1.00 -22.04
CA GLY A 154 -19.27 0.22 -21.36
C GLY A 154 -18.89 1.49 -22.15
N PRO A 155 -19.78 2.49 -22.24
CA PRO A 155 -19.57 3.71 -23.03
C PRO A 155 -18.37 4.55 -22.58
N GLY A 156 -17.84 4.32 -21.38
CA GLY A 156 -16.68 5.03 -20.82
C GLY A 156 -15.30 4.49 -21.22
N ALA A 157 -15.19 3.29 -21.81
CA ALA A 157 -13.89 2.64 -22.07
C ALA A 157 -13.63 2.26 -23.54
N ALA A 158 -14.63 2.42 -24.41
CA ALA A 158 -14.47 2.16 -25.84
C ALA A 158 -13.51 3.19 -26.48
N GLY A 159 -12.33 2.73 -26.91
CA GLY A 159 -11.33 3.57 -27.59
C GLY A 159 -10.47 4.46 -26.68
N ARG A 160 -10.62 4.38 -25.35
CA ARG A 160 -9.80 5.14 -24.39
C ARG A 160 -8.60 4.33 -23.90
N THR A 161 -7.46 4.98 -23.69
CA THR A 161 -6.32 4.37 -23.01
C THR A 161 -6.61 4.19 -21.51
N LEU A 162 -5.81 3.39 -20.80
CA LEU A 162 -5.92 3.29 -19.34
C LEU A 162 -5.67 4.64 -18.67
N GLN A 163 -4.75 5.44 -19.22
CA GLN A 163 -4.47 6.78 -18.73
C GLN A 163 -5.69 7.68 -18.86
N ASP A 164 -6.31 7.76 -20.04
CA ASP A 164 -7.55 8.53 -20.25
C ASP A 164 -8.68 8.07 -19.32
N TYR A 165 -8.75 6.76 -19.05
CA TYR A 165 -9.74 6.19 -18.14
C TYR A 165 -9.48 6.63 -16.70
N VAL A 166 -8.24 6.53 -16.22
CA VAL A 166 -7.83 6.95 -14.87
C VAL A 166 -8.01 8.46 -14.67
N SER A 167 -7.60 9.27 -15.66
CA SER A 167 -7.72 10.73 -15.62
C SER A 167 -9.16 11.23 -15.72
N ALA A 168 -10.11 10.40 -16.15
CA ALA A 168 -11.52 10.76 -16.21
C ALA A 168 -12.21 10.74 -14.83
N PHE A 169 -11.61 10.08 -13.83
CA PHE A 169 -12.16 10.03 -12.47
C PHE A 169 -11.59 11.16 -11.61
N GLY A 170 -12.46 11.90 -10.92
CA GLY A 170 -12.03 12.74 -9.81
C GLY A 170 -11.53 11.92 -8.62
N VAL A 171 -10.87 12.55 -7.63
CA VAL A 171 -10.32 11.87 -6.44
C VAL A 171 -11.36 10.99 -5.73
N ILE A 172 -12.59 11.49 -5.56
CA ILE A 172 -13.70 10.79 -4.91
C ILE A 172 -14.22 9.62 -5.75
N GLU A 173 -14.27 9.77 -7.07
CA GLU A 173 -14.72 8.70 -7.96
C GLU A 173 -13.67 7.59 -8.04
N MET A 174 -12.38 7.95 -8.00
CA MET A 174 -11.29 6.99 -7.91
C MET A 174 -11.34 6.20 -6.59
N GLU A 175 -11.67 6.83 -5.46
CA GLU A 175 -11.90 6.12 -4.19
C GLU A 175 -13.03 5.08 -4.28
N GLN A 176 -14.10 5.37 -5.03
CA GLN A 176 -15.20 4.43 -5.23
C GLN A 176 -14.84 3.31 -6.21
N VAL A 177 -14.09 3.63 -7.26
CA VAL A 177 -13.60 2.67 -8.26
C VAL A 177 -12.54 1.74 -7.69
N VAL A 178 -11.64 2.29 -6.88
CA VAL A 178 -10.59 1.57 -6.18
C VAL A 178 -11.14 0.89 -4.95
N GLY A 179 -12.20 1.35 -4.29
CA GLY A 179 -12.79 0.70 -3.12
C GLY A 179 -11.86 0.59 -1.90
N ALA A 180 -12.37 -0.02 -0.83
CA ALA A 180 -11.59 -0.24 0.39
C ALA A 180 -10.58 -1.38 0.21
N VAL A 181 -9.37 -1.20 0.76
CA VAL A 181 -8.35 -2.26 0.89
C VAL A 181 -8.85 -3.28 1.92
N SER A 182 -8.69 -4.59 1.69
CA SER A 182 -9.00 -5.56 2.76
C SER A 182 -8.12 -5.34 3.99
N GLN A 183 -8.64 -5.67 5.17
CA GLN A 183 -7.90 -5.54 6.42
C GLN A 183 -6.62 -6.39 6.40
N GLU A 184 -6.66 -7.55 5.74
CA GLU A 184 -5.52 -8.43 5.56
C GLU A 184 -4.44 -7.81 4.67
N ALA A 185 -4.82 -7.18 3.55
CA ALA A 185 -3.88 -6.49 2.66
C ALA A 185 -3.28 -5.25 3.34
N GLN A 186 -4.09 -4.47 4.06
CA GLN A 186 -3.60 -3.35 4.87
C GLN A 186 -2.56 -3.83 5.90
N ALA A 187 -2.84 -4.93 6.62
CA ALA A 187 -1.90 -5.48 7.57
C ALA A 187 -0.59 -5.98 6.93
N VAL A 188 -0.60 -6.40 5.66
CA VAL A 188 0.62 -6.73 4.91
C VAL A 188 1.44 -5.47 4.60
N LEU A 189 0.78 -4.38 4.17
CA LEU A 189 1.43 -3.09 3.92
C LEU A 189 2.03 -2.52 5.20
N ASP A 190 1.25 -2.45 6.28
CA ASP A 190 1.68 -1.94 7.58
C ASP A 190 2.88 -2.71 8.10
N HIS A 191 2.85 -4.05 7.98
CA HIS A 191 3.98 -4.89 8.38
C HIS A 191 5.23 -4.59 7.54
N ARG A 192 5.09 -4.38 6.21
CA ARG A 192 6.23 -4.07 5.34
C ARG A 192 6.83 -2.70 5.66
N ILE A 193 5.98 -1.68 5.83
CA ILE A 193 6.38 -0.31 6.18
C ILE A 193 7.07 -0.31 7.54
N PHE A 194 6.48 -0.97 8.55
CA PHE A 194 7.06 -1.07 9.88
C PHE A 194 8.40 -1.82 9.88
N ALA A 195 8.55 -2.86 9.05
CA ALA A 195 9.81 -3.58 8.92
C ALA A 195 10.91 -2.72 8.29
N LEU A 196 10.56 -1.84 7.34
CA LEU A 196 11.51 -0.96 6.64
C LEU A 196 11.92 0.24 7.48
N PHE A 197 10.94 0.97 8.02
CA PHE A 197 11.14 2.31 8.59
C PHE A 197 10.82 2.35 10.08
N GLY A 198 9.87 1.54 10.54
CA GLY A 198 9.46 1.47 11.94
C GLY A 198 8.15 2.15 12.19
N ASP A 199 8.01 2.68 13.40
CA ASP A 199 6.80 3.39 13.76
C ASP A 199 6.83 4.77 13.11
N LEU A 200 6.20 4.89 11.93
CA LEU A 200 6.09 6.16 11.22
C LEU A 200 5.37 7.22 12.05
N GLY A 201 4.50 6.84 13.00
CA GLY A 201 3.84 7.77 13.90
C GLY A 201 4.82 8.39 14.89
N GLN A 202 5.75 7.59 15.42
CA GLN A 202 6.84 8.09 16.27
C GLN A 202 7.78 8.99 15.46
N LEU A 203 8.20 8.57 14.27
CA LEU A 203 9.08 9.35 13.40
C LEU A 203 8.41 10.69 12.97
N SER A 204 7.11 10.67 12.67
CA SER A 204 6.35 11.89 12.41
C SER A 204 6.31 12.82 13.62
N ALA A 205 6.15 12.28 14.82
CA ALA A 205 6.12 13.07 16.04
C ALA A 205 7.48 13.73 16.34
N GLU A 206 8.59 13.03 16.08
CA GLU A 206 9.95 13.59 16.16
C GLU A 206 10.12 14.78 15.20
N VAL A 207 9.75 14.59 13.92
CA VAL A 207 9.80 15.66 12.92
C VAL A 207 8.92 16.84 13.33
N GLN A 208 7.69 16.59 13.80
CA GLN A 208 6.78 17.65 14.23
C GLN A 208 7.30 18.39 15.47
N ALA A 209 7.94 17.71 16.41
CA ALA A 209 8.52 18.32 17.60
C ALA A 209 9.64 19.31 17.24
N VAL A 210 10.44 18.97 16.23
CA VAL A 210 11.51 19.84 15.70
C VAL A 210 10.94 21.00 14.90
N MET A 211 9.98 20.73 14.03
CA MET A 211 9.47 21.69 13.04
C MET A 211 8.49 22.69 13.65
N GLY A 212 7.72 22.30 14.67
CA GLY A 212 6.64 23.11 15.22
C GLY A 212 5.53 23.33 14.19
N ALA A 213 5.00 24.56 14.08
CA ALA A 213 4.14 24.92 12.97
C ALA A 213 4.96 24.95 11.67
N TRP A 214 4.51 24.23 10.63
CA TRP A 214 5.19 24.17 9.32
C TRP A 214 5.54 25.58 8.83
N PRO A 215 6.84 25.95 8.84
CA PRO A 215 7.28 27.25 8.36
C PRO A 215 7.23 27.30 6.82
N PRO A 216 7.36 28.48 6.19
CA PRO A 216 7.51 28.59 4.74
C PRO A 216 8.63 27.66 4.21
N GLU A 217 8.43 27.13 3.01
CA GLU A 217 9.13 25.97 2.42
C GLU A 217 10.66 25.99 2.63
N GLU A 218 11.35 27.06 2.24
CA GLU A 218 12.80 27.20 2.38
C GLU A 218 13.28 27.16 3.85
N ALA A 219 12.52 27.76 4.76
CA ALA A 219 12.85 27.76 6.19
C ALA A 219 12.58 26.39 6.83
N GLY A 220 11.64 25.63 6.27
CA GLY A 220 11.33 24.27 6.71
C GLY A 220 12.45 23.30 6.34
N GLU A 221 12.93 23.36 5.10
CA GLU A 221 14.02 22.50 4.63
C GLU A 221 15.33 22.75 5.37
N ALA A 222 15.69 24.02 5.57
CA ALA A 222 16.91 24.38 6.29
C ALA A 222 16.85 23.89 7.74
N ARG A 223 15.69 24.00 8.39
CA ARG A 223 15.48 23.54 9.76
C ARG A 223 15.51 22.02 9.87
N LEU A 224 14.89 21.30 8.93
CA LEU A 224 14.93 19.85 8.89
C LEU A 224 16.36 19.34 8.63
N SER A 225 17.08 19.98 7.71
CA SER A 225 18.49 19.66 7.43
C SER A 225 19.36 19.86 8.68
N GLN A 226 19.16 20.97 9.40
CA GLN A 226 19.85 21.21 10.67
C GLN A 226 19.52 20.16 11.73
N ALA A 227 18.26 19.76 11.86
CA ALA A 227 17.85 18.74 12.83
C ALA A 227 18.41 17.34 12.52
N ILE A 228 18.53 17.02 11.23
CA ILE A 228 19.21 15.83 10.74
C ILE A 228 20.70 15.87 11.13
N GLU A 229 21.38 16.99 10.93
CA GLU A 229 22.79 17.18 11.32
C GLU A 229 23.01 17.07 12.83
N LEU A 230 22.07 17.62 13.62
CA LEU A 230 22.08 17.52 15.09
C LEU A 230 21.66 16.13 15.59
N GLY A 231 21.13 15.27 14.72
CA GLY A 231 20.67 13.93 15.05
C GLY A 231 19.41 13.92 15.93
N GLU A 232 18.61 14.99 15.87
CA GLU A 232 17.33 15.14 16.57
C GLU A 232 16.20 14.34 15.88
N VAL A 233 16.39 14.02 14.60
CA VAL A 233 15.47 13.21 13.79
C VAL A 233 16.22 11.99 13.27
N GLU A 234 15.61 10.80 13.33
CA GLU A 234 16.16 9.63 12.68
C GLU A 234 16.26 9.85 11.16
N SER A 235 17.44 9.63 10.60
CA SER A 235 17.75 9.91 9.20
C SER A 235 18.56 8.79 8.56
N VAL A 236 18.49 8.72 7.24
CA VAL A 236 19.15 7.71 6.42
C VAL A 236 19.86 8.38 5.25
N GLN A 237 21.06 7.89 4.95
CA GLN A 237 21.81 8.28 3.76
C GLN A 237 21.38 7.40 2.59
N VAL A 238 20.87 8.01 1.53
CA VAL A 238 20.38 7.32 0.32
C VAL A 238 20.88 8.04 -0.92
N THR A 239 21.11 7.30 -2.00
CA THR A 239 21.31 7.89 -3.32
C THR A 239 19.98 8.10 -4.04
N VAL A 240 20.04 8.81 -5.15
CA VAL A 240 18.90 9.01 -6.06
C VAL A 240 18.41 7.69 -6.62
N ASP A 241 19.34 6.79 -6.95
CA ASP A 241 19.04 5.44 -7.42
C ASP A 241 18.35 4.61 -6.32
N ASP A 242 18.71 4.80 -5.06
CA ASP A 242 18.06 4.14 -3.92
C ASP A 242 16.63 4.64 -3.72
N LEU A 243 16.39 5.95 -3.85
CA LEU A 243 15.04 6.51 -3.84
C LEU A 243 14.21 5.99 -5.00
N ARG A 244 14.79 5.94 -6.21
CA ARG A 244 14.11 5.37 -7.38
C ARG A 244 13.75 3.91 -7.15
N ARG A 245 14.67 3.13 -6.57
CA ARG A 245 14.41 1.75 -6.18
C ARG A 245 13.26 1.66 -5.18
N LEU A 246 13.27 2.47 -4.12
CA LEU A 246 12.24 2.47 -3.08
C LEU A 246 10.86 2.78 -3.66
N VAL A 247 10.75 3.79 -4.52
CA VAL A 247 9.50 4.16 -5.19
C VAL A 247 9.04 3.00 -6.08
N LEU A 248 9.89 2.49 -6.96
CA LEU A 248 9.54 1.40 -7.87
C LEU A 248 9.17 0.11 -7.12
N GLU A 249 9.88 -0.22 -6.06
CA GLU A 249 9.56 -1.37 -5.21
C GLU A 249 8.23 -1.16 -4.48
N GLY A 250 7.98 0.04 -3.94
CA GLY A 250 6.69 0.40 -3.35
C GLY A 250 5.56 0.15 -4.33
N VAL A 251 5.63 0.75 -5.54
CA VAL A 251 4.62 0.55 -6.59
C VAL A 251 4.45 -0.93 -6.94
N ALA A 252 5.55 -1.68 -7.09
CA ALA A 252 5.50 -3.10 -7.43
C ALA A 252 4.84 -3.91 -6.31
N PHE A 253 5.22 -3.66 -5.05
CA PHE A 253 4.70 -4.34 -3.88
C PHE A 253 3.19 -4.13 -3.76
N GLY A 254 2.73 -2.88 -3.89
CA GLY A 254 1.32 -2.54 -3.87
C GLY A 254 0.53 -3.20 -5.00
N PHE A 255 1.04 -3.13 -6.23
CA PHE A 255 0.38 -3.71 -7.39
C PHE A 255 0.25 -5.24 -7.28
N LEU A 256 1.32 -5.90 -6.85
CA LEU A 256 1.33 -7.34 -6.60
C LEU A 256 0.42 -7.74 -5.43
N LEU A 257 0.31 -6.89 -4.40
CA LEU A 257 -0.60 -7.13 -3.29
C LEU A 257 -2.06 -7.10 -3.76
N GLY A 258 -2.46 -6.09 -4.53
CA GLY A 258 -3.82 -6.03 -5.11
C GLY A 258 -4.10 -7.21 -6.07
N LYS A 259 -3.06 -7.74 -6.74
CA LYS A 259 -3.17 -8.96 -7.56
C LYS A 259 -3.35 -10.20 -6.68
N ALA A 260 -2.55 -10.32 -5.62
CA ALA A 260 -2.63 -11.42 -4.68
C ALA A 260 -3.99 -11.45 -3.97
N GLU A 261 -4.53 -10.29 -3.62
CA GLU A 261 -5.84 -10.15 -3.01
C GLU A 261 -6.95 -10.70 -3.91
N ALA A 262 -6.98 -10.30 -5.19
CA ALA A 262 -7.95 -10.82 -6.15
C ALA A 262 -7.87 -12.36 -6.32
N ASP A 263 -6.67 -12.94 -6.20
CA ASP A 263 -6.51 -14.39 -6.25
C ASP A 263 -6.99 -15.08 -4.94
N VAL A 264 -6.67 -14.48 -3.78
CA VAL A 264 -6.91 -15.07 -2.45
C VAL A 264 -8.36 -14.92 -2.02
N ASP A 265 -9.05 -13.86 -2.44
CA ASP A 265 -10.47 -13.62 -2.15
C ASP A 265 -11.37 -14.80 -2.59
N SER A 266 -10.94 -15.54 -3.62
CA SER A 266 -11.64 -16.75 -4.06
C SER A 266 -11.53 -17.95 -3.09
N VAL A 267 -10.55 -17.93 -2.18
CA VAL A 267 -10.20 -19.04 -1.26
C VAL A 267 -10.41 -18.64 0.20
N CYS A 268 -10.18 -17.38 0.54
CA CYS A 268 -10.37 -16.82 1.86
C CYS A 268 -11.40 -15.70 1.75
N GLU A 269 -12.46 -15.74 2.56
CA GLU A 269 -13.36 -14.59 2.74
C GLU A 269 -12.56 -13.44 3.37
N LEU A 270 -12.11 -12.49 2.57
CA LEU A 270 -11.35 -11.34 3.03
C LEU A 270 -12.25 -10.34 3.75
N THR A 271 -11.71 -9.68 4.77
CA THR A 271 -12.46 -8.71 5.53
C THR A 271 -12.40 -7.36 4.82
N PRO A 272 -13.54 -6.78 4.36
CA PRO A 272 -13.53 -5.48 3.72
C PRO A 272 -13.01 -4.42 4.70
N GLY A 273 -12.19 -3.49 4.21
CA GLY A 273 -11.75 -2.35 5.00
C GLY A 273 -12.91 -1.42 5.35
N GLU A 274 -12.85 -0.80 6.52
CA GLU A 274 -13.90 0.07 7.06
C GLU A 274 -13.92 1.47 6.41
N SER A 275 -12.97 1.77 5.53
CA SER A 275 -12.93 3.03 4.79
C SER A 275 -12.34 2.83 3.38
N PRO A 276 -12.79 3.60 2.36
CA PRO A 276 -11.96 3.80 1.17
C PRO A 276 -10.60 4.26 1.68
N CYS A 277 -9.53 3.78 1.06
CA CYS A 277 -8.18 4.06 1.52
C CYS A 277 -8.05 5.59 1.74
N GLY A 278 -8.02 6.04 3.00
CA GLY A 278 -8.07 7.46 3.39
C GLY A 278 -6.79 8.22 3.08
N LEU A 279 -6.12 7.79 2.01
CA LEU A 279 -4.75 8.09 1.64
C LEU A 279 -4.64 8.41 0.13
N LEU A 280 -5.78 8.57 -0.57
CA LEU A 280 -5.85 9.13 -1.94
C LEU A 280 -5.80 10.68 -1.96
N LEU A 281 -5.45 11.33 -0.85
CA LEU A 281 -5.41 12.80 -0.75
C LEU A 281 -4.22 13.49 -1.42
N PHE A 282 -3.40 12.81 -2.22
CA PHE A 282 -2.28 13.48 -2.91
C PHE A 282 -2.22 13.09 -4.38
N GLY A 283 -3.09 13.72 -5.16
CA GLY A 283 -3.10 13.62 -6.61
C GLY A 283 -4.29 14.33 -7.23
N GLY A 284 -4.35 15.67 -7.15
CA GLY A 284 -5.22 16.46 -8.02
C GLY A 284 -6.31 17.29 -7.36
N ALA A 285 -5.94 18.17 -6.44
CA ALA A 285 -6.61 19.46 -6.24
C ALA A 285 -5.67 20.47 -5.55
N HIS A 286 -4.39 20.51 -5.96
CA HIS A 286 -3.60 21.71 -5.76
C HIS A 286 -3.84 22.61 -6.97
N THR A 287 -4.62 23.65 -6.71
CA THR A 287 -4.65 24.86 -7.52
C THR A 287 -3.25 25.19 -7.99
N ASN A 288 -3.03 25.08 -9.30
CA ASN A 288 -2.13 25.84 -10.14
C ASN A 288 -1.14 26.80 -9.42
N GLU A 289 -0.23 26.27 -8.61
CA GLU A 289 1.01 26.91 -8.18
C GLU A 289 2.07 25.81 -8.19
N HIS A 290 2.82 25.79 -9.29
CA HIS A 290 4.05 25.04 -9.43
C HIS A 290 5.04 25.52 -8.34
N HIS A 291 5.41 24.65 -7.40
CA HIS A 291 6.56 24.88 -6.54
C HIS A 291 7.61 23.77 -6.71
N PRO A 292 8.76 24.09 -7.34
CA PRO A 292 9.90 23.20 -7.44
C PRO A 292 10.76 23.26 -6.17
N LEU A 293 11.22 22.10 -5.71
CA LEU A 293 12.24 21.96 -4.66
C LEU A 293 13.63 22.49 -5.15
N PRO A 294 14.58 22.80 -4.25
CA PRO A 294 15.56 23.86 -4.46
C PRO A 294 16.75 23.42 -5.30
N GLY A 295 17.03 24.21 -6.34
CA GLY A 295 18.26 24.03 -7.13
C GLY A 295 18.33 24.88 -8.40
N SER A 296 17.22 25.43 -8.88
CA SER A 296 17.22 26.23 -10.11
C SER A 296 17.55 27.70 -9.84
N LYS A 297 18.85 28.05 -9.84
CA LYS A 297 19.23 29.43 -10.12
C LYS A 297 18.99 29.70 -11.61
N SER A 298 17.91 30.38 -11.95
CA SER A 298 17.79 31.07 -13.23
C SER A 298 18.77 32.24 -13.24
N SER A 299 19.97 32.03 -13.75
CA SER A 299 20.91 33.11 -14.06
C SER A 299 20.41 33.85 -15.30
N GLY A 300 19.45 34.76 -15.10
CA GLY A 300 19.22 35.86 -16.03
C GLY A 300 20.32 36.89 -15.82
N SER A 301 21.32 36.91 -16.71
CA SER A 301 22.20 38.06 -16.88
C SER A 301 21.82 38.76 -18.18
N GLU A 302 21.00 39.80 -18.06
CA GLU A 302 21.12 40.95 -18.95
C GLU A 302 22.49 41.59 -18.67
N PHE A 303 23.33 41.76 -19.70
CA PHE A 303 24.10 42.98 -19.91
C PHE A 303 24.73 42.96 -21.32
N ARG A 304 24.17 43.85 -22.17
CA ARG A 304 24.63 44.34 -23.49
C ARG A 304 24.52 43.44 -24.72
#